data_AF-A0A1I7XBZ3-F1
#
_entry.id   AF-A0A1I7XBZ3-F1
#
_cell.length_a   1.000
_cell.length_b   1.000
_cell.length_c   1.000
_cell.angle_alpha   90.00
_cell.angle_beta   90.00
_cell.angle_gamma   90.00
#
_symmetry.space_group_name_H-M   'P 1'
#
loop_
_entity.id
_entity.type
_entity.pdbx_description
1 polymer ?
#
loop_
_entity_poly.entity_id
_entity_poly.type
_entity_poly.pdbx_seq_one_letter_code
_entity_poly.pdbx_strand_id
1 'polypeptide(L)'
;MLFKTFSELLYRIKKGGTVPVRPDLSLDGIEVSTALLHLIRDCWNQKPEDRPSSEVICNLLQAMKPNNKSNLMDHVFNMLEDYTSSLELEVEERTKELTEEKKKADVLLGRMLPRFSLIKYFRLNQLVMVICVR
;
A
#
# COMPACT_ATOMS: atom_id res chain seq x y z
N MET A 1 -9.84 30.17 -22.11
CA MET A 1 -10.60 30.92 -23.13
C MET A 1 -12.00 30.29 -23.21
N LEU A 2 -13.01 30.90 -22.60
CA LEU A 2 -14.37 30.34 -22.50
C LEU A 2 -15.18 30.70 -23.74
N PHE A 3 -15.61 29.70 -24.52
CA PHE A 3 -16.61 29.86 -25.57
C PHE A 3 -17.90 30.41 -24.93
N LYS A 4 -18.34 31.61 -25.31
CA LYS A 4 -19.45 32.31 -24.62
C LYS A 4 -20.84 31.83 -25.07
N THR A 5 -20.98 31.17 -26.23
CA THR A 5 -22.25 30.56 -26.68
C THR A 5 -22.04 29.35 -27.61
N PHE A 6 -22.98 28.39 -27.61
CA PHE A 6 -22.97 27.19 -28.45
C PHE A 6 -22.93 27.49 -29.96
N SER A 7 -23.63 28.55 -30.39
CA SER A 7 -23.68 28.99 -31.78
C SER A 7 -22.31 29.44 -32.30
N GLU A 8 -21.52 30.10 -31.44
CA GLU A 8 -20.15 30.53 -31.77
C GLU A 8 -19.21 29.34 -31.93
N LEU A 9 -19.34 28.34 -31.06
CA LEU A 9 -18.59 27.09 -31.16
C LEU A 9 -18.89 26.36 -32.47
N LEU A 10 -20.18 26.18 -32.81
CA LEU A 10 -20.60 25.57 -34.07
C LEU A 10 -20.09 26.32 -35.30
N TYR A 11 -20.15 27.65 -35.27
CA TYR A 11 -19.63 28.49 -36.35
C TYR A 11 -18.12 28.26 -36.56
N ARG A 12 -17.34 28.21 -35.48
CA ARG A 12 -15.89 27.98 -35.54
C ARG A 12 -15.53 26.57 -36.01
N ILE A 13 -16.31 25.55 -35.61
CA ILE A 13 -16.13 24.17 -36.07
C ILE A 13 -16.43 24.07 -37.58
N LYS A 14 -17.56 24.64 -38.04
CA LYS A 14 -17.94 24.62 -39.46
C LYS A 14 -16.99 25.41 -40.36
N LYS A 15 -16.46 26.53 -39.88
CA LYS A 15 -15.57 27.41 -40.65
C LYS A 15 -14.17 26.80 -40.85
N GLY A 16 -13.77 25.80 -40.07
CA GLY A 16 -12.50 25.11 -40.24
C GLY A 16 -11.28 26.04 -40.15
N GLY A 17 -11.20 26.85 -39.09
CA GLY A 17 -10.06 27.76 -38.87
C GLY A 17 -8.73 27.03 -38.63
N THR A 18 -7.61 27.77 -38.75
CA THR A 18 -6.24 27.23 -38.60
C THR A 18 -5.93 26.66 -37.20
N VAL A 19 -6.67 27.11 -36.18
CA VAL A 19 -6.55 26.61 -34.80
C VAL A 19 -7.77 25.75 -34.47
N PRO A 20 -7.61 24.42 -34.34
CA PRO A 20 -8.72 23.54 -33.99
C PRO A 20 -9.20 23.85 -32.58
N VAL A 21 -10.53 23.84 -32.39
CA VAL A 21 -11.12 23.96 -31.07
C VAL A 21 -10.82 22.67 -30.29
N ARG A 22 -10.05 22.79 -29.20
CA ARG A 22 -9.69 21.68 -28.30
C ARG A 22 -9.79 22.14 -26.84
N PRO A 23 -10.12 21.22 -25.91
CA PRO A 23 -10.03 21.50 -24.48
C PRO A 23 -8.60 21.83 -24.07
N ASP A 24 -8.47 22.65 -23.03
CA ASP A 24 -7.18 22.90 -22.40
C ASP A 24 -6.75 21.65 -21.60
N LEU A 25 -5.48 21.26 -21.74
CA LEU A 25 -4.92 20.09 -21.08
C LEU A 25 -4.15 20.46 -19.80
N SER A 26 -4.15 21.73 -19.40
CA SER A 26 -3.57 22.18 -18.13
C SER A 26 -4.56 21.81 -17.02
N LEU A 27 -4.30 20.67 -16.38
CA LEU A 27 -5.09 20.24 -15.23
C LEU A 27 -4.45 20.82 -13.97
N ASP A 28 -5.11 21.82 -13.38
CA ASP A 28 -4.68 22.40 -12.11
C ASP A 28 -4.71 21.31 -11.02
N GLY A 29 -3.56 21.00 -10.42
CA GLY A 29 -3.44 20.05 -9.31
C GLY A 29 -3.46 18.56 -9.66
N ILE A 30 -3.43 18.17 -10.94
CA ILE A 30 -3.35 16.74 -11.33
C ILE A 30 -2.03 16.46 -12.05
N GLU A 31 -1.16 15.66 -11.43
CA GLU A 31 0.03 15.11 -12.09
C GLU A 31 -0.38 14.07 -13.14
N VAL A 32 -0.45 14.51 -14.39
CA VAL A 32 -0.61 13.63 -15.54
C VAL A 32 0.75 13.35 -16.15
N SER A 33 1.01 12.09 -16.49
CA SER A 33 2.25 11.72 -17.18
C SER A 33 2.41 12.54 -18.46
N THR A 34 3.57 13.17 -18.61
CA THR A 34 3.90 13.98 -19.79
C THR A 34 3.76 13.16 -21.08
N ALA A 35 4.02 11.86 -21.01
CA ALA A 35 3.87 10.93 -22.14
C ALA A 35 2.41 10.78 -22.59
N LEU A 36 1.45 10.73 -21.65
CA LEU A 36 0.02 10.70 -21.96
C LEU A 36 -0.46 12.00 -22.61
N LEU A 37 0.04 13.16 -22.14
CA LEU A 37 -0.28 14.46 -22.74
C LEU A 37 0.18 14.56 -24.20
N HIS A 38 1.36 14.01 -24.52
CA HIS A 38 1.85 13.95 -25.90
C HIS A 38 0.97 13.02 -26.76
N LEU A 39 0.62 11.84 -26.25
CA LEU A 39 -0.27 10.91 -26.97
C LEU A 39 -1.63 11.53 -27.28
N ILE A 40 -2.22 12.30 -26.35
CA ILE A 40 -3.48 13.02 -26.59
C ILE A 40 -3.33 14.03 -27.74
N ARG A 41 -2.19 14.74 -27.80
CA ARG A 41 -1.91 15.71 -28.88
C ARG A 41 -1.72 15.02 -30.23
N ASP A 42 -1.05 13.86 -30.26
CA ASP A 42 -0.86 13.07 -31.48
C ASP A 42 -2.21 12.54 -32.01
N CYS A 43 -3.10 12.10 -31.11
CA CYS A 43 -4.48 11.73 -31.45
C CYS A 43 -5.32 12.90 -32.00
N TRP A 44 -4.95 14.15 -31.69
CA TRP A 44 -5.65 15.35 -32.15
C TRP A 44 -5.17 15.88 -33.51
N ASN A 45 -4.29 15.16 -34.19
CA ASN A 45 -3.78 15.58 -35.50
C ASN A 45 -4.93 15.84 -36.50
N GLN A 46 -4.82 16.91 -37.28
CA GLN A 46 -5.87 17.32 -38.23
C GLN A 46 -5.97 16.34 -39.40
N LYS A 47 -4.82 15.83 -39.85
CA LYS A 47 -4.76 14.81 -40.88
C LYS A 47 -5.07 13.45 -40.27
N PRO A 48 -6.10 12.73 -40.76
CA PRO A 48 -6.41 11.39 -40.27
C PRO A 48 -5.26 10.41 -40.46
N GLU A 49 -4.49 10.53 -41.55
CA GLU A 49 -3.34 9.63 -41.82
C GLU A 49 -2.18 9.77 -40.83
N ASP A 50 -2.02 10.93 -40.21
CA ASP A 50 -0.95 11.20 -39.24
C ASP A 50 -1.33 10.80 -37.81
N ARG A 51 -2.58 10.35 -37.58
CA ARG A 51 -3.00 9.89 -36.25
C ARG A 51 -2.46 8.48 -36.00
N PRO A 52 -2.02 8.18 -34.77
CA PRO A 52 -1.61 6.83 -34.43
C PRO A 52 -2.80 5.86 -34.56
N SER A 53 -2.51 4.64 -35.06
CA SER A 53 -3.49 3.56 -35.12
C SER A 53 -3.95 3.16 -33.72
N SER A 54 -5.17 2.62 -33.61
CA SER A 54 -5.72 2.12 -32.33
C SER A 54 -4.80 1.11 -31.66
N GLU A 55 -4.14 0.24 -32.43
CA GLU A 55 -3.16 -0.72 -31.92
C GLU A 55 -1.96 -0.02 -31.26
N VAL A 56 -1.44 1.03 -31.90
CA VAL A 56 -0.31 1.82 -31.40
C VAL A 56 -0.71 2.56 -30.12
N ILE A 57 -1.91 3.15 -30.10
CA ILE A 57 -2.47 3.82 -28.91
C ILE A 57 -2.56 2.82 -27.75
N CYS A 58 -3.12 1.63 -27.98
CA CYS A 58 -3.25 0.59 -26.96
C CYS A 58 -1.89 0.13 -26.41
N ASN A 59 -0.89 0.00 -27.27
CA ASN A 59 0.47 -0.38 -26.88
C ASN A 59 1.16 0.72 -26.05
N LEU A 60 1.06 1.99 -26.48
CA LEU A 60 1.61 3.12 -25.73
C LEU A 60 0.94 3.25 -24.36
N LEU A 61 -0.39 3.13 -24.29
CA LEU A 61 -1.12 3.16 -23.02
C LEU A 61 -0.72 2.02 -22.09
N GLN A 62 -0.49 0.82 -22.62
CA GLN A 62 0.01 -0.31 -21.82
C GLN A 62 1.43 -0.07 -21.30
N ALA A 63 2.31 0.52 -22.11
CA ALA A 63 3.66 0.87 -21.70
C ALA A 63 3.71 2.01 -20.68
N MET A 64 2.75 2.95 -20.75
CA MET A 64 2.61 4.06 -19.80
C MET A 64 1.95 3.64 -18.48
N LYS A 65 1.22 2.52 -18.46
CA LYS A 65 0.71 1.99 -17.19
C LYS A 65 1.92 1.61 -16.34
N PRO A 66 2.05 2.15 -15.11
CA PRO A 66 3.05 1.64 -14.18
C PRO A 66 2.81 0.13 -14.09
N ASN A 67 3.87 -0.66 -14.29
CA ASN A 67 3.81 -2.11 -14.36
C ASN A 67 2.97 -2.63 -13.19
N ASN A 68 1.71 -3.00 -13.44
CA ASN A 68 0.84 -3.66 -12.46
C ASN A 68 1.40 -5.01 -11.99
N LYS A 69 2.56 -5.42 -12.51
CA LYS A 69 3.29 -6.64 -12.12
C LYS A 69 4.10 -6.46 -10.83
N SER A 70 4.46 -5.23 -10.44
CA SER A 70 5.02 -4.97 -9.11
C SER A 70 3.92 -5.12 -8.03
N ASN A 71 2.68 -4.75 -8.37
CA ASN A 71 1.57 -4.71 -7.41
C ASN A 71 1.20 -6.04 -6.78
N LEU A 72 1.37 -7.21 -7.42
CA LEU A 72 0.94 -8.46 -6.78
C LEU A 72 1.92 -8.94 -5.71
N MET A 73 3.21 -9.04 -6.04
CA MET A 73 4.23 -9.45 -5.07
C MET A 73 4.35 -8.41 -3.96
N ASP A 74 4.38 -7.12 -4.29
CA ASP A 74 4.48 -6.06 -3.28
C ASP A 74 3.22 -6.03 -2.39
N HIS A 75 2.03 -6.26 -2.95
CA HIS A 75 0.81 -6.39 -2.14
C HIS A 75 0.83 -7.62 -1.24
N VAL A 76 1.30 -8.77 -1.74
CA VAL A 76 1.45 -9.99 -0.92
C VAL A 76 2.49 -9.77 0.18
N PHE A 77 3.60 -9.08 -0.10
CA PHE A 77 4.59 -8.71 0.91
C PHE A 77 4.01 -7.78 1.97
N ASN A 78 3.29 -6.73 1.57
CA ASN A 78 2.63 -5.83 2.52
C ASN A 78 1.61 -6.58 3.39
N MET A 79 0.79 -7.46 2.79
CA MET A 79 -0.13 -8.30 3.57
C MET A 79 0.62 -9.17 4.58
N LEU A 80 1.71 -9.82 4.17
CA LEU A 80 2.52 -10.65 5.08
C LEU A 80 3.15 -9.83 6.21
N GLU A 81 3.61 -8.61 5.92
CA GLU A 81 4.17 -7.69 6.92
C GLU A 81 3.11 -7.25 7.93
N ASP A 82 1.92 -6.87 7.45
CA ASP A 82 0.79 -6.48 8.31
C ASP A 82 0.32 -7.62 9.22
N TYR A 83 0.21 -8.84 8.66
CA TYR A 83 -0.13 -10.03 9.43
C TYR A 83 0.92 -10.35 10.49
N THR A 84 2.21 -10.27 10.13
CA THR A 84 3.32 -10.52 11.06
C THR A 84 3.30 -9.50 12.20
N SER A 85 3.16 -8.21 11.88
CA SER A 85 3.09 -7.15 12.89
C SER A 85 1.90 -7.33 13.84
N SER A 86 0.73 -7.65 13.30
CA SER A 86 -0.48 -7.89 14.10
C SER A 86 -0.31 -9.08 15.04
N LEU A 87 0.28 -10.17 14.55
CA LEU A 87 0.56 -11.37 15.35
C LEU A 87 1.60 -11.12 16.44
N GLU A 88 2.64 -10.33 16.16
CA GLU A 88 3.65 -9.95 17.15
C GLU A 88 3.01 -9.17 18.32
N LEU A 89 2.12 -8.22 18.03
CA LEU A 89 1.38 -7.47 19.04
C LEU A 89 0.46 -8.39 19.87
N GLU A 90 -0.29 -9.29 19.22
CA GLU A 90 -1.16 -10.24 19.92
C GLU A 90 -0.36 -11.17 20.84
N VAL A 91 0.78 -11.69 20.36
CA VAL A 91 1.66 -12.54 21.17
C VAL A 91 2.23 -11.76 22.35
N GLU A 92 2.65 -10.52 22.15
CA GLU A 92 3.17 -9.67 23.23
C GLU A 92 2.10 -9.42 24.31
N GLU A 93 0.88 -9.06 23.93
CA GLU A 93 -0.23 -8.84 24.85
C GLU A 93 -0.54 -10.09 25.67
N ARG A 94 -0.70 -11.24 25.00
CA ARG A 94 -1.00 -12.51 25.67
C ARG A 94 0.15 -12.97 26.57
N THR A 95 1.39 -12.73 26.16
CA THR A 95 2.57 -13.01 27.00
C THR A 95 2.57 -12.13 28.25
N LYS A 96 2.25 -10.85 28.10
CA LYS A 96 2.15 -9.92 29.23
C LYS A 96 1.08 -10.37 30.23
N GLU A 97 -0.14 -10.66 29.76
CA GLU A 97 -1.22 -11.19 30.62
C GLU A 97 -0.79 -12.45 31.37
N LEU A 98 -0.17 -13.41 30.67
CA LEU A 98 0.30 -14.65 31.26
C LEU A 98 1.38 -14.41 32.33
N THR A 99 2.31 -13.48 32.10
CA THR A 99 3.35 -13.15 33.09
C THR A 99 2.78 -12.49 34.34
N GLU A 100 1.74 -11.65 34.20
CA GLU A 100 1.05 -11.03 35.32
C GLU A 100 0.29 -12.07 36.15
N GLU A 101 -0.44 -12.97 35.50
CA GLU A 101 -1.15 -14.07 36.17
C GLU A 101 -0.18 -15.03 36.85
N LYS A 102 0.93 -15.38 36.19
CA LYS A 102 2.00 -16.18 36.80
C LYS A 102 2.56 -15.50 38.05
N LYS A 103 2.82 -14.19 38.01
CA LYS A 103 3.32 -13.44 39.17
C LYS A 103 2.31 -13.45 40.33
N LYS A 104 1.01 -13.30 40.05
CA LYS A 104 -0.05 -13.41 41.08
C LYS A 104 -0.07 -14.82 41.68
N ALA A 105 0.02 -15.86 40.85
CA ALA A 105 0.08 -17.25 41.29
C ALA A 105 1.31 -17.53 42.16
N ASP A 106 2.49 -17.06 41.77
CA ASP A 106 3.74 -17.23 42.53
C ASP A 106 3.68 -16.53 43.90
N VAL A 107 3.11 -15.32 43.97
CA VAL A 107 2.90 -14.60 45.25
C VAL A 107 1.94 -15.37 46.15
N LEU A 108 0.84 -15.90 45.60
CA LEU A 108 -0.12 -16.70 46.37
C LEU A 108 0.52 -18.01 46.85
N LEU A 109 1.25 -18.70 45.98
CA LEU A 109 1.99 -19.92 46.32
C LEU A 109 2.97 -19.65 47.47
N GLY A 110 3.67 -18.52 47.43
CA GLY A 110 4.56 -18.06 48.50
C GLY A 110 3.86 -17.85 49.84
N ARG A 111 2.56 -17.51 49.84
CA ARG A 111 1.74 -17.36 51.05
C ARG A 111 1.13 -18.68 51.52
N MET A 112 0.79 -19.57 50.59
CA MET A 112 0.14 -20.86 50.88
C MET A 112 1.12 -21.95 51.32
N LEU A 113 2.40 -21.86 50.92
CA LEU A 113 3.42 -22.83 51.30
C LEU A 113 4.25 -22.36 52.52
N PRO A 114 4.46 -23.22 53.54
CA PRO A 114 5.36 -22.92 54.65
C PRO A 114 6.77 -22.60 54.13
N ARG A 115 7.40 -21.53 54.64
CA ARG A 115 8.68 -20.99 54.13
C ARG A 115 9.80 -22.04 53.97
N PHE A 116 9.80 -23.06 54.81
CA PHE A 116 10.78 -24.16 54.77
C PHE A 116 10.66 -25.04 53.51
N SER A 117 9.45 -25.24 52.99
CA SER A 117 9.17 -26.01 51.78
C SER A 117 9.65 -25.28 50.53
N LEU A 118 9.42 -23.95 50.45
CA LEU A 118 9.84 -23.11 49.31
C LEU A 118 11.35 -23.09 49.13
N ILE A 119 12.12 -23.04 50.23
CA ILE A 119 13.59 -23.10 50.19
C ILE A 119 14.07 -24.44 49.60
N LYS A 120 13.41 -25.56 49.93
CA LYS A 120 13.74 -26.87 49.34
C LYS A 120 13.41 -26.91 47.85
N TYR A 121 12.23 -26.45 47.43
CA TYR A 121 11.86 -26.42 46.01
C TYR A 121 12.76 -25.50 45.18
N PHE A 122 13.12 -24.33 45.70
CA PHE A 122 14.03 -23.42 45.00
C PHE A 122 15.45 -23.99 44.90
N ARG A 123 15.95 -24.62 45.97
CA ARG A 123 17.24 -25.33 45.94
C ARG A 123 17.22 -26.54 45.02
N LEU A 124 16.11 -27.28 44.96
CA LEU A 124 15.92 -28.41 44.04
C LEU A 124 15.91 -27.91 42.59
N ASN A 125 15.11 -26.89 42.25
CA ASN A 125 15.08 -26.33 40.90
C ASN A 125 16.43 -25.75 40.48
N GLN A 126 17.15 -25.09 41.39
CA GLN A 126 18.49 -24.58 41.14
C GLN A 126 19.52 -25.70 40.97
N LEU A 127 19.42 -26.79 41.75
CA LEU A 127 20.26 -27.99 41.55
C LEU A 127 19.96 -28.66 40.21
N VAL A 128 18.69 -28.81 39.83
CA VAL A 128 18.29 -29.47 38.59
C VAL A 128 18.78 -28.67 37.39
N MET A 129 18.72 -27.33 37.44
CA MET A 129 19.30 -26.48 36.38
C MET A 129 20.83 -26.62 36.29
N VAL A 130 21.53 -26.77 37.41
CA VAL A 130 22.99 -26.98 37.42
C VAL A 130 23.39 -28.37 36.91
N ILE A 131 22.55 -29.40 37.12
CA ILE A 131 22.78 -30.76 36.63
C ILE A 131 22.44 -30.87 35.13
N CYS A 132 21.43 -30.14 34.64
CA CYS A 132 21.00 -30.24 33.24
C CYS A 132 21.87 -29.44 32.26
N VAL A 133 22.75 -28.55 32.75
CA VAL A 133 23.60 -27.66 31.94
C VAL A 133 25.08 -28.09 32.01
N ARG A 134 25.38 -29.31 32.45
CA ARG A 134 26.72 -29.88 32.55
C ARG A 134 26.76 -31.28 31.99
#